data_AF-A0A2P4Y3R6-F1
#
_entry.id   AF-A0A2P4Y3R6-F1
#
_cell.length_a   1.000
_cell.length_b   1.000
_cell.length_c   1.000
_cell.angle_alpha   90.00
_cell.angle_beta   90.00
_cell.angle_gamma   90.00
#
_symmetry.space_group_name_H-M   'P 1'
#
loop_
_entity.id
_entity.type
_entity.pdbx_description
1 polymer ?
#
loop_
_entity_poly.entity_id
_entity_poly.type
_entity_poly.pdbx_seq_one_letter_code
_entity_poly.pdbx_strand_id
1 'polypeptide(L)'
;METSTCQICLDAIEPDQQLTNVCGKSCSAEICRQCLGRHVDVTLQHFYPGVLPRIRCPICLTTMHMSRWEDRVPDGMKAPLTVKYTELCHQACIVTPPCCHKTDYSHLPVFDPSRKPAILIVLLPSQLKRFKTLCKQFCRHILEPRVVLDYAFATFGEEKATILINEMTLYCIQDSERRATLLLSLIPTAADTISASTASDEVIMILEFDEDNDLVRCRTCRALLLKVEGCDAVNCVCGFNMNWAFERSLRQERKKGILPVDIFDIPLTNDWLNFRTQHSLVMKRMRSKWLSKRVIEARPVLRPAFAVYMWRFRLRKVLNTQLSAAWRTRRAKLVDQNLAVVREILRGPVASLIWRRRFSKALASMERDFYWSAYRRSHTEEIKAETEEVNTLFSIATFDDE
;
A
#
# COMPACT_ATOMS: atom_id res chain seq x y z
N MET A 1 6.83 -49.35 29.21
CA MET A 1 7.21 -47.96 28.87
C MET A 1 5.93 -47.17 28.84
N GLU A 2 5.79 -46.15 29.67
CA GLU A 2 4.60 -45.28 29.66
C GLU A 2 4.62 -44.46 28.37
N THR A 3 3.68 -44.74 27.48
CA THR A 3 3.41 -43.93 26.28
C THR A 3 2.65 -42.69 26.71
N SER A 4 3.27 -41.52 26.60
CA SER A 4 2.58 -40.25 26.78
C SER A 4 1.69 -39.96 25.56
N THR A 5 0.63 -39.18 25.75
CA THR A 5 -0.30 -38.80 24.67
C THR A 5 -0.16 -37.31 24.37
N CYS A 6 -0.17 -36.95 23.08
CA CYS A 6 -0.03 -35.56 22.66
C CYS A 6 -1.30 -34.79 23.01
N GLN A 7 -1.18 -33.66 23.71
CA GLN A 7 -2.35 -32.83 24.08
C GLN A 7 -3.02 -32.15 22.87
N ILE A 8 -2.41 -32.16 21.68
CA ILE A 8 -2.94 -31.51 20.48
C ILE A 8 -3.56 -32.54 19.52
N CYS A 9 -2.80 -33.55 19.09
CA CYS A 9 -3.30 -34.55 18.14
C CYS A 9 -3.91 -35.78 18.81
N LEU A 10 -3.77 -35.93 20.14
CA LEU A 10 -4.24 -37.08 20.92
C LEU A 10 -3.58 -38.42 20.59
N ASP A 11 -2.56 -38.42 19.73
CA ASP A 11 -1.78 -39.62 19.39
C ASP A 11 -0.76 -39.98 20.48
N ALA A 12 -0.39 -41.26 20.53
CA ALA A 12 0.72 -41.73 21.36
C ALA A 12 2.05 -41.13 20.87
N ILE A 13 2.88 -40.64 21.81
CA ILE A 13 4.16 -40.00 21.51
C ILE A 13 5.30 -40.92 21.93
N GLU A 14 6.26 -41.10 21.02
CA GLU A 14 7.53 -41.71 21.37
C GLU A 14 8.36 -40.78 22.27
N PRO A 15 9.12 -41.30 23.26
CA PRO A 15 9.84 -40.47 24.23
C PRO A 15 10.81 -39.44 23.62
N ASP A 16 11.36 -39.69 22.44
CA ASP A 16 12.27 -38.81 21.69
C ASP A 16 11.53 -37.65 20.97
N GLN A 17 10.25 -37.86 20.65
CA GLN A 17 9.36 -36.90 20.01
C GLN A 17 8.54 -36.07 21.01
N GLN A 18 8.51 -36.48 22.27
CA GLN A 18 7.80 -35.75 23.32
C GLN A 18 8.51 -34.45 23.68
N LEU A 19 7.78 -33.35 23.60
CA LEU A 19 8.20 -32.05 24.09
C LEU A 19 7.46 -31.72 25.37
N THR A 20 8.23 -31.51 26.43
CA THR A 20 7.75 -30.95 27.69
C THR A 20 8.32 -29.55 27.92
N ASN A 21 7.74 -28.81 28.85
CA ASN A 21 8.29 -27.51 29.27
C ASN A 21 8.52 -26.54 28.09
N VAL A 22 7.52 -26.43 27.21
CA VAL A 22 7.66 -25.72 25.93
C VAL A 22 7.92 -24.22 26.15
N CYS A 23 7.07 -23.54 26.94
CA CYS A 23 7.24 -22.12 27.26
C CYS A 23 8.17 -21.85 28.46
N GLY A 24 8.42 -22.84 29.33
CA GLY A 24 9.22 -22.68 30.56
C GLY A 24 9.09 -23.87 31.49
N LYS A 25 9.76 -23.82 32.66
CA LYS A 25 9.79 -24.92 33.65
C LYS A 25 8.44 -25.21 34.32
N SER A 26 7.53 -24.24 34.29
CA SER A 26 6.17 -24.36 34.83
C SER A 26 5.14 -24.72 33.75
N CYS A 27 5.60 -25.04 32.54
CA CYS A 27 4.72 -25.31 31.41
C CYS A 27 4.29 -26.77 31.43
N SER A 28 2.98 -27.00 31.56
CA SER A 28 2.33 -28.32 31.53
C SER A 28 2.11 -28.88 30.12
N ALA A 29 2.78 -28.31 29.11
CA ALA A 29 2.61 -28.77 27.73
C ALA A 29 3.31 -30.11 27.54
N GLU A 30 2.57 -31.08 27.02
CA GLU A 30 3.03 -32.39 26.57
C GLU A 30 2.57 -32.59 25.13
N ILE A 31 3.42 -32.24 24.18
CA ILE A 31 3.08 -32.21 22.76
C ILE A 31 4.17 -32.89 21.94
N CYS A 32 3.83 -33.43 20.78
CA CYS A 32 4.83 -33.95 19.86
C CYS A 32 5.50 -32.82 19.04
N ARG A 33 6.72 -33.06 18.55
CA ARG A 33 7.44 -32.11 17.68
C ARG A 33 6.62 -31.69 16.47
N GLN A 34 5.91 -32.62 15.85
CA GLN A 34 5.08 -32.36 14.67
C GLN A 34 3.97 -31.33 14.95
N CYS A 35 3.31 -31.43 16.11
CA CYS A 35 2.27 -30.48 16.50
C CYS A 35 2.84 -29.09 16.79
N LEU A 36 4.01 -29.01 17.42
CA LEU A 36 4.69 -27.71 17.61
C LEU A 36 5.07 -27.07 16.26
N GLY A 37 5.62 -27.86 15.33
CA GLY A 37 5.96 -27.39 13.98
C GLY A 37 4.76 -26.83 13.23
N ARG A 38 3.65 -27.59 13.18
CA ARG A 38 2.39 -27.13 12.57
C ARG A 38 1.83 -25.90 13.27
N HIS A 39 1.85 -25.85 14.59
CA HIS A 39 1.38 -24.70 15.35
C HIS A 39 2.15 -23.43 14.99
N VAL A 40 3.49 -23.50 14.93
CA VAL A 40 4.32 -22.37 14.51
C VAL A 40 4.03 -21.98 13.06
N ASP A 41 3.94 -22.95 12.14
CA ASP A 41 3.64 -22.68 10.73
C ASP A 41 2.30 -21.96 10.55
N VAL A 42 1.23 -22.52 11.11
CA VAL A 42 -0.11 -21.93 11.09
C VAL A 42 -0.09 -20.55 11.72
N THR A 43 0.57 -20.39 12.88
CA THR A 43 0.71 -19.09 13.53
C THR A 43 1.35 -18.06 12.57
N LEU A 44 2.44 -18.40 11.89
CA LEU A 44 3.12 -17.52 10.93
C LEU A 44 2.37 -17.30 9.62
N GLN A 45 1.49 -18.22 9.21
CA GLN A 45 0.62 -18.05 8.03
C GLN A 45 -0.49 -17.03 8.27
N HIS A 46 -0.99 -16.94 9.50
CA HIS A 46 -2.11 -16.05 9.85
C HIS A 46 -1.66 -14.65 10.28
N PHE A 47 -0.36 -14.36 10.30
CA PHE A 47 0.14 -13.03 10.65
C PHE A 47 -0.05 -12.04 9.50
N TYR A 48 -0.59 -10.87 9.83
CA TYR A 48 -0.66 -9.74 8.92
C TYR A 48 0.74 -9.14 8.74
N PRO A 49 1.21 -8.96 7.50
CA PRO A 49 2.45 -8.23 7.24
C PRO A 49 2.40 -6.84 7.90
N GLY A 50 3.45 -6.50 8.64
CA GLY A 50 3.53 -5.24 9.40
C GLY A 50 3.26 -5.37 10.88
N VAL A 51 2.75 -6.53 11.32
CA VAL A 51 2.59 -6.87 12.72
C VAL A 51 3.69 -7.85 13.12
N LEU A 52 4.31 -7.62 14.27
CA LEU A 52 5.33 -8.52 14.77
C LEU A 52 4.78 -9.91 15.09
N PRO A 53 5.40 -10.98 14.58
CA PRO A 53 4.94 -12.34 14.81
C PRO A 53 5.19 -12.76 16.26
N ARG A 54 4.14 -12.87 17.05
CA ARG A 54 4.20 -13.34 18.45
C ARG A 54 3.79 -14.79 18.56
N ILE A 55 4.78 -15.68 18.53
CA ILE A 55 4.55 -17.12 18.74
C ILE A 55 4.26 -17.36 20.21
N ARG A 56 3.14 -18.02 20.49
CA ARG A 56 2.71 -18.41 21.83
C ARG A 56 2.74 -19.92 21.95
N CYS A 57 2.92 -20.43 23.16
CA CYS A 57 2.76 -21.85 23.43
C CYS A 57 1.33 -22.30 23.13
N PRO A 58 1.12 -23.44 22.47
CA PRO A 58 -0.22 -23.92 22.11
C PRO A 58 -1.09 -24.28 23.33
N ILE A 59 -0.47 -24.52 24.49
CA ILE A 59 -1.17 -24.93 25.73
C ILE A 59 -1.28 -23.75 26.71
N CYS A 60 -0.15 -23.15 27.10
CA CYS A 60 -0.10 -22.10 28.13
C CYS A 60 -0.40 -20.69 27.57
N LEU A 61 -0.45 -20.52 26.25
CA LEU A 61 -0.57 -19.25 25.51
C LEU A 61 0.47 -18.17 25.88
N THR A 62 1.50 -18.52 26.64
CA THR A 62 2.62 -17.63 26.98
C THR A 62 3.51 -17.44 25.75
N THR A 63 3.94 -16.20 25.52
CA THR A 63 4.84 -15.87 24.41
C THR A 63 6.16 -16.63 24.54
N MET A 64 6.64 -17.16 23.42
CA MET A 64 7.84 -17.98 23.35
C MET A 64 8.93 -17.26 22.56
N HIS A 65 10.10 -17.16 23.16
CA HIS A 65 11.33 -16.73 22.48
C HIS A 65 11.70 -17.73 21.38
N MET A 66 12.31 -17.27 20.29
CA MET A 66 12.70 -18.10 19.13
C MET A 66 13.43 -19.39 19.52
N SER A 67 14.42 -19.27 20.41
CA SER A 67 15.21 -20.42 20.90
C SER A 67 14.41 -21.48 21.68
N ARG A 68 13.13 -21.23 22.01
CA ARG A 68 12.26 -22.22 22.66
C ARG A 68 11.57 -23.14 21.69
N TRP A 69 11.44 -22.77 20.41
CA TRP A 69 10.76 -23.58 19.41
C TRP A 69 11.65 -23.94 18.22
N GLU A 70 12.64 -23.11 17.87
CA GLU A 70 13.48 -23.30 16.68
C GLU A 70 14.13 -24.70 16.61
N ASP A 71 14.72 -25.17 17.71
CA ASP A 71 15.35 -26.51 17.76
C ASP A 71 14.40 -27.64 18.15
N ARG A 72 13.11 -27.32 18.35
CA ARG A 72 12.09 -28.28 18.82
C ARG A 72 11.05 -28.62 17.75
N VAL A 73 11.00 -27.85 16.67
CA VAL A 73 10.20 -28.20 15.49
C VAL A 73 10.92 -29.28 14.66
N PRO A 74 10.21 -29.99 13.76
CA PRO A 74 10.85 -30.96 12.88
C PRO A 74 11.92 -30.32 11.98
N ASP A 75 13.03 -31.02 11.73
CA ASP A 75 14.18 -30.48 10.98
C ASP A 75 13.80 -29.96 9.59
N GLY A 76 12.89 -30.67 8.89
CA GLY A 76 12.38 -30.25 7.59
C GLY A 76 11.55 -28.94 7.62
N MET A 77 11.03 -28.55 8.79
CA MET A 77 10.27 -27.31 8.98
C MET A 77 11.11 -26.19 9.59
N LYS A 78 12.21 -26.50 10.27
CA LYS A 78 13.02 -25.51 11.00
C LYS A 78 13.47 -24.33 10.11
N ALA A 79 14.19 -24.61 9.03
CA ALA A 79 14.70 -23.57 8.14
C ALA A 79 13.60 -22.67 7.53
N PRO A 80 12.53 -23.21 6.90
CA PRO A 80 11.49 -22.35 6.33
C PRO A 80 10.75 -21.53 7.40
N LEU A 81 10.53 -22.08 8.60
CA LEU A 81 9.88 -21.34 9.69
C LEU A 81 10.76 -20.21 10.22
N THR A 82 12.04 -20.44 10.47
CA THR A 82 12.97 -19.38 10.94
C THR A 82 13.13 -18.27 9.91
N VAL A 83 13.23 -18.61 8.61
CA VAL A 83 13.28 -17.62 7.52
C VAL A 83 12.01 -16.79 7.49
N LYS A 84 10.83 -17.43 7.49
CA LYS A 84 9.54 -16.73 7.46
C LYS A 84 9.33 -15.85 8.70
N TYR A 85 9.68 -16.35 9.88
CA TYR A 85 9.61 -15.58 11.12
C TYR A 85 10.48 -14.32 11.08
N THR A 86 11.72 -14.46 10.59
CA THR A 86 12.66 -13.34 10.45
C THR A 86 12.19 -12.32 9.42
N GLU A 87 11.66 -12.79 8.29
CA GLU A 87 11.10 -11.94 7.24
C GLU A 87 9.90 -11.12 7.76
N LEU A 88 8.97 -11.74 8.49
CA LEU A 88 7.85 -11.01 9.09
C LEU A 88 8.30 -9.95 10.10
N CYS A 89 9.34 -10.23 10.90
CA CYS A 89 9.94 -9.24 11.79
C CYS A 89 10.59 -8.08 11.01
N HIS A 90 11.27 -8.39 9.90
CA HIS A 90 11.89 -7.40 9.04
C HIS A 90 10.85 -6.50 8.38
N GLN A 91 9.77 -7.09 7.86
CA GLN A 91 8.62 -6.39 7.25
C GLN A 91 7.92 -5.45 8.22
N ALA A 92 7.79 -5.83 9.50
CA ALA A 92 7.24 -4.97 10.54
C ALA A 92 8.09 -3.72 10.84
N CYS A 93 9.36 -3.71 10.43
CA CYS A 93 10.29 -2.59 10.59
C CYS A 93 10.61 -1.86 9.27
N ILE A 94 9.87 -2.15 8.20
CA ILE A 94 9.96 -1.38 6.95
C ILE A 94 9.23 -0.06 7.17
N VAL A 95 10.00 1.03 7.23
CA VAL A 95 9.48 2.39 7.12
C VAL A 95 10.11 2.95 5.85
N THR A 96 9.28 3.34 4.88
CA THR A 96 9.77 3.93 3.63
C THR A 96 9.88 5.44 3.82
N PRO A 97 11.08 6.02 3.94
CA PRO A 97 11.22 7.46 3.93
C PRO A 97 10.74 8.05 2.59
N PRO A 98 10.31 9.32 2.56
CA PRO A 98 9.70 10.03 1.43
C PRO A 98 10.39 9.85 0.05
N CYS A 99 11.69 9.56 0.02
CA CYS A 99 12.52 9.69 -1.18
C CYS A 99 13.35 8.44 -1.51
N CYS A 100 13.23 7.33 -0.76
CA CYS A 100 14.05 6.16 -1.04
C CYS A 100 13.39 5.20 -2.05
N HIS A 101 14.13 4.88 -3.11
CA HIS A 101 13.82 3.85 -4.10
C HIS A 101 14.24 2.45 -3.60
N LYS A 102 14.77 2.36 -2.38
CA LYS A 102 15.09 1.10 -1.69
C LYS A 102 13.84 0.55 -1.02
N THR A 103 13.09 -0.21 -1.80
CA THR A 103 11.83 -0.85 -1.39
C THR A 103 12.01 -1.95 -0.34
N ASP A 104 13.24 -2.43 -0.19
CA ASP A 104 13.67 -3.50 0.71
C ASP A 104 14.33 -2.99 2.00
N TYR A 105 14.38 -1.67 2.20
CA TYR A 105 14.99 -1.09 3.40
C TYR A 105 14.15 -1.36 4.65
N SER A 106 14.76 -2.01 5.64
CA SER A 106 14.23 -2.13 7.00
C SER A 106 15.16 -1.44 7.98
N HIS A 107 14.56 -0.80 8.99
CA HIS A 107 15.33 -0.26 10.11
C HIS A 107 15.82 -1.36 11.07
N LEU A 108 15.37 -2.61 10.91
CA LEU A 108 15.77 -3.71 11.79
C LEU A 108 17.24 -4.08 11.56
N PRO A 109 18.15 -3.85 12.52
CA PRO A 109 19.54 -4.22 12.35
C PRO A 109 19.71 -5.75 12.28
N VAL A 110 20.74 -6.19 11.55
CA VAL A 110 21.18 -7.60 11.56
C VAL A 110 21.83 -7.92 12.90
N PHE A 111 21.63 -9.12 13.41
CA PHE A 111 22.30 -9.59 14.63
C PHE A 111 23.82 -9.58 14.43
N ASP A 112 24.53 -8.82 15.26
CA ASP A 112 25.99 -8.74 15.28
C ASP A 112 26.48 -8.47 16.71
N PRO A 113 26.76 -9.52 17.50
CA PRO A 113 27.24 -9.37 18.87
C PRO A 113 28.67 -8.81 18.94
N SER A 114 29.39 -8.75 17.82
CA SER A 114 30.76 -8.23 17.74
C SER A 114 30.81 -6.75 17.39
N ARG A 115 29.66 -6.12 17.14
CA ARG A 115 29.57 -4.71 16.76
C ARG A 115 30.15 -3.82 17.86
N LYS A 116 30.97 -2.87 17.44
CA LYS A 116 31.52 -1.82 18.29
C LYS A 116 30.80 -0.49 18.01
N PRO A 117 30.52 0.33 19.02
CA PRO A 117 29.94 1.64 18.79
C PRO A 117 30.95 2.55 18.07
N ALA A 118 30.45 3.46 17.25
CA ALA A 118 31.26 4.49 16.58
C ALA A 118 31.87 5.46 17.59
N ILE A 119 31.13 5.73 18.67
CA ILE A 119 31.54 6.62 19.76
C ILE A 119 31.72 5.80 21.04
N LEU A 120 32.90 5.92 21.67
CA LEU A 120 33.19 5.30 22.96
C LEU A 120 32.35 5.95 24.06
N ILE A 121 31.41 5.19 24.63
CA ILE A 121 30.63 5.61 25.79
C ILE A 121 31.22 5.03 27.07
N VAL A 122 31.47 5.90 28.05
CA VAL A 122 31.89 5.50 29.40
C VAL A 122 30.66 5.43 30.29
N LEU A 123 30.35 4.22 30.78
CA LEU A 123 29.18 3.93 31.62
C LEU A 123 29.63 3.37 32.98
N LEU A 124 28.91 3.71 34.04
CA LEU A 124 29.20 3.18 35.37
C LEU A 124 28.91 1.66 35.41
N PRO A 125 29.85 0.80 35.87
CA PRO A 125 29.68 -0.66 35.82
C PRO A 125 28.44 -1.18 36.55
N SER A 126 28.04 -0.56 37.66
CA SER A 126 26.85 -0.93 38.44
C SER A 126 25.55 -0.69 37.66
N GLN A 127 25.43 0.48 37.03
CA GLN A 127 24.28 0.85 36.19
C GLN A 127 24.21 -0.04 34.94
N LEU A 128 25.35 -0.35 34.33
CA LEU A 128 25.43 -1.26 33.19
C LEU A 128 25.01 -2.70 33.55
N LYS A 129 25.41 -3.19 34.74
CA LYS A 129 25.00 -4.52 35.21
C LYS A 129 23.48 -4.61 35.39
N ARG A 130 22.86 -3.56 35.93
CA ARG A 130 21.40 -3.46 36.04
C ARG A 130 20.73 -3.40 34.67
N PHE A 131 21.22 -2.56 33.76
CA PHE A 131 20.73 -2.50 32.38
C PHE A 131 20.78 -3.87 31.68
N LYS A 132 21.92 -4.57 31.74
CA LYS A 132 22.06 -5.93 31.20
C LYS A 132 21.04 -6.91 31.77
N THR A 133 20.68 -6.77 33.04
CA THR A 133 19.66 -7.62 33.68
C THR A 133 18.27 -7.31 33.12
N LEU A 134 17.93 -6.03 32.95
CA LEU A 134 16.68 -5.61 32.31
C LEU A 134 16.59 -6.10 30.87
N CYS A 135 17.67 -5.97 30.07
CA CYS A 135 17.70 -6.49 28.71
C CYS A 135 17.48 -8.01 28.67
N LYS A 136 18.08 -8.78 29.59
CA LYS A 136 17.86 -10.23 29.68
C LYS A 136 16.40 -10.58 30.02
N GLN A 137 15.78 -9.83 30.93
CA GLN A 137 14.38 -10.03 31.29
C GLN A 137 13.45 -9.63 30.13
N PHE A 138 13.77 -8.52 29.44
CA PHE A 138 13.10 -8.12 28.22
C PHE A 138 13.19 -9.20 27.14
N CYS A 139 14.37 -9.75 26.83
CA CYS A 139 14.50 -10.82 25.84
C CYS A 139 13.71 -12.09 26.22
N ARG A 140 13.41 -12.29 27.51
CA ARG A 140 12.60 -13.43 27.99
C ARG A 140 11.10 -13.14 28.03
N HIS A 141 10.63 -12.05 27.43
CA HIS A 141 9.24 -11.57 27.51
C HIS A 141 8.74 -11.29 28.94
N ILE A 142 9.63 -11.08 29.90
CA ILE A 142 9.24 -10.75 31.29
C ILE A 142 8.96 -9.26 31.43
N LEU A 143 9.73 -8.43 30.71
CA LEU A 143 9.57 -6.98 30.74
C LEU A 143 9.12 -6.43 29.39
N GLU A 144 8.36 -5.34 29.48
CA GLU A 144 8.02 -4.49 28.35
C GLU A 144 9.24 -3.67 27.88
N PRO A 145 9.29 -3.30 26.58
CA PRO A 145 10.39 -2.50 26.02
C PRO A 145 10.55 -1.15 26.73
N ARG A 146 9.43 -0.50 27.11
CA ARG A 146 9.45 0.82 27.77
C ARG A 146 10.27 0.82 29.06
N VAL A 147 10.17 -0.22 29.87
CA VAL A 147 10.95 -0.35 31.11
C VAL A 147 12.46 -0.31 30.84
N VAL A 148 12.91 -0.89 29.72
CA VAL A 148 14.32 -0.87 29.31
C VAL A 148 14.73 0.51 28.81
N LEU A 149 13.88 1.12 27.97
CA LEU A 149 14.11 2.44 27.40
C LEU A 149 14.12 3.52 28.49
N ASP A 150 13.08 3.58 29.32
CA ASP A 150 12.94 4.55 30.42
C ASP A 150 14.14 4.48 31.37
N TYR A 151 14.58 3.26 31.73
CA TYR A 151 15.78 3.10 32.54
C TYR A 151 17.03 3.63 31.83
N ALA A 152 17.21 3.33 30.54
CA ALA A 152 18.38 3.78 29.78
C ALA A 152 18.42 5.31 29.68
N PHE A 153 17.31 5.94 29.27
CA PHE A 153 17.21 7.39 29.13
C PHE A 153 17.36 8.11 30.47
N ALA A 154 16.68 7.64 31.53
CA ALA A 154 16.77 8.25 32.85
C ALA A 154 18.16 8.09 33.50
N THR A 155 18.86 6.99 33.23
CA THR A 155 20.16 6.70 33.88
C THR A 155 21.35 7.27 33.12
N PHE A 156 21.34 7.21 31.79
CA PHE A 156 22.49 7.53 30.97
C PHE A 156 22.37 8.86 30.22
N GLY A 157 21.17 9.45 30.17
CA GLY A 157 20.87 10.61 29.34
C GLY A 157 20.64 10.23 27.87
N GLU A 158 20.03 11.14 27.11
CA GLU A 158 19.52 10.88 25.76
C GLU A 158 20.58 10.42 24.76
N GLU A 159 21.68 11.14 24.66
CA GLU A 159 22.77 10.85 23.72
C GLU A 159 23.39 9.46 23.96
N LYS A 160 23.77 9.18 25.22
CA LYS A 160 24.40 7.91 25.59
C LYS A 160 23.42 6.74 25.51
N ALA A 161 22.17 6.94 25.92
CA ALA A 161 21.13 5.91 25.83
C ALA A 161 20.86 5.55 24.36
N THR A 162 20.79 6.54 23.47
CA THR A 162 20.59 6.34 22.03
C THR A 162 21.74 5.51 21.44
N ILE A 163 23.00 5.86 21.71
CA ILE A 163 24.15 5.07 21.25
C ILE A 163 24.12 3.65 21.85
N LEU A 164 23.88 3.53 23.15
CA LEU A 164 23.81 2.23 23.85
C LEU A 164 22.71 1.32 23.29
N ILE A 165 21.55 1.88 22.94
CA ILE A 165 20.43 1.11 22.41
C ILE A 165 20.66 0.79 20.93
N ASN A 166 20.85 1.82 20.10
CA ASN A 166 20.92 1.69 18.64
C ASN A 166 22.17 0.97 18.16
N GLU A 167 23.33 1.29 18.70
CA GLU A 167 24.59 0.76 18.17
C GLU A 167 25.06 -0.52 18.86
N MET A 168 24.54 -0.81 20.06
CA MET A 168 24.99 -1.96 20.85
C MET A 168 23.86 -2.93 21.20
N THR A 169 22.79 -2.45 21.84
CA THR A 169 21.78 -3.34 22.41
C THR A 169 20.98 -4.05 21.32
N LEU A 170 20.51 -3.33 20.31
CA LEU A 170 19.74 -3.94 19.21
C LEU A 170 20.54 -5.04 18.50
N TYR A 171 21.81 -4.79 18.17
CA TYR A 171 22.68 -5.77 17.51
C TYR A 171 22.98 -7.01 18.36
N CYS A 172 22.90 -6.90 19.68
CA CYS A 172 23.10 -8.01 20.61
C CYS A 172 21.85 -8.86 20.88
N ILE A 173 20.67 -8.46 20.41
CA ILE A 173 19.43 -9.24 20.60
C ILE A 173 19.30 -10.25 19.47
N GLN A 174 19.42 -11.54 19.81
CA GLN A 174 19.36 -12.64 18.84
C GLN A 174 17.98 -12.79 18.21
N ASP A 175 16.93 -12.77 19.03
CA ASP A 175 15.54 -12.91 18.59
C ASP A 175 15.07 -11.66 17.83
N SER A 176 14.67 -11.88 16.57
CA SER A 176 14.26 -10.82 15.66
C SER A 176 12.98 -10.10 16.11
N GLU A 177 12.03 -10.79 16.77
CA GLU A 177 10.82 -10.14 17.31
C GLU A 177 11.16 -9.25 18.49
N ARG A 178 12.05 -9.69 19.40
CA ARG A 178 12.48 -8.85 20.53
C ARG A 178 13.27 -7.64 20.04
N ARG A 179 14.15 -7.84 19.07
CA ARG A 179 14.94 -6.76 18.47
C ARG A 179 14.04 -5.73 17.80
N ALA A 180 13.08 -6.19 17.00
CA ALA A 180 12.10 -5.34 16.35
C ALA A 180 11.17 -4.64 17.34
N THR A 181 10.71 -5.33 18.38
CA THR A 181 9.88 -4.73 19.44
C THR A 181 10.59 -3.56 20.13
N LEU A 182 11.87 -3.71 20.44
CA LEU A 182 12.65 -2.64 21.07
C LEU A 182 12.84 -1.45 20.10
N LEU A 183 13.17 -1.72 18.84
CA LEU A 183 13.32 -0.71 17.80
C LEU A 183 12.02 0.09 17.58
N LEU A 184 10.90 -0.60 17.36
CA LEU A 184 9.60 0.04 17.15
C LEU A 184 9.14 0.86 18.36
N SER A 185 9.57 0.49 19.56
CA SER A 185 9.30 1.27 20.78
C SER A 185 10.18 2.51 20.91
N LEU A 186 11.33 2.55 20.24
CA LEU A 186 12.25 3.68 20.23
C LEU A 186 11.85 4.77 19.21
N ILE A 187 11.20 4.39 18.09
CA ILE A 187 10.81 5.31 17.02
C ILE A 187 9.90 6.46 17.52
N PRO A 188 8.84 6.23 18.33
CA PRO A 188 8.00 7.31 18.84
C PRO A 188 8.74 8.29 19.75
N THR A 189 9.74 7.81 20.49
CA THR A 189 10.58 8.67 21.36
C THR A 189 11.61 9.48 20.58
N ALA A 190 11.89 9.12 19.33
CA ALA A 190 12.81 9.81 18.42
C ALA A 190 12.06 10.62 17.32
N ALA A 191 10.77 10.89 17.49
CA ALA A 191 9.95 11.61 16.52
C ALA A 191 10.48 13.04 16.24
N ASP A 192 11.26 13.61 17.15
CA ASP A 192 11.95 14.89 16.93
C ASP A 192 13.22 14.76 16.05
N THR A 193 13.70 13.53 15.77
CA THR A 193 14.98 13.29 15.08
C THR A 193 14.85 12.61 13.71
N ILE A 194 13.72 11.96 13.39
CA ILE A 194 13.56 11.22 12.11
C ILE A 194 13.12 12.14 10.94
N SER A 195 12.77 13.40 11.19
CA SER A 195 12.58 14.42 10.16
C SER A 195 13.89 15.09 9.69
N ALA A 196 15.05 14.71 10.23
CA ALA A 196 16.32 15.32 9.89
C ALA A 196 16.95 14.75 8.60
N SER A 197 16.26 14.91 7.47
CA SER A 197 16.90 14.88 6.16
C SER A 197 16.20 15.79 5.15
N THR A 198 16.24 17.10 5.37
CA THR A 198 16.81 18.12 4.47
C THR A 198 16.50 19.49 5.03
N ALA A 199 17.50 20.36 5.01
CA ALA A 199 17.39 21.75 5.40
C ALA A 199 16.40 22.52 4.52
N SER A 200 15.31 22.99 5.12
CA SER A 200 14.75 24.33 4.94
C SER A 200 13.69 24.55 6.01
N ASP A 201 13.69 25.73 6.63
CA ASP A 201 12.69 26.19 7.60
C ASP A 201 11.26 25.96 7.08
N GLU A 202 10.58 24.93 7.56
CA GLU A 202 9.13 24.85 7.44
C GLU A 202 8.53 24.49 8.79
N VAL A 203 7.84 25.50 9.33
CA VAL A 203 6.72 25.40 10.26
C VAL A 203 6.05 24.05 10.13
N ILE A 204 5.86 23.35 11.25
CA ILE A 204 4.94 22.22 11.36
C ILE A 204 3.54 22.77 11.03
N MET A 205 3.24 22.89 9.74
CA MET A 205 1.87 22.99 9.28
C MET A 205 1.28 21.64 9.62
N ILE A 206 0.32 21.67 10.53
CA ILE A 206 -0.65 20.59 10.67
C ILE A 206 -1.31 20.49 9.30
N LEU A 207 -0.75 19.66 8.41
CA LEU A 207 -1.34 19.37 7.12
C LEU A 207 -2.72 18.80 7.42
N GLU A 208 -3.76 19.48 6.98
CA GLU A 208 -5.13 19.00 7.10
C GLU A 208 -5.19 17.63 6.42
N PHE A 209 -5.41 16.60 7.23
CA PHE A 209 -5.55 15.22 6.75
C PHE A 209 -6.78 15.12 5.84
N ASP A 210 -6.56 14.77 4.58
CA ASP A 210 -7.60 14.53 3.60
C ASP A 210 -7.73 13.03 3.36
N GLU A 211 -8.75 12.41 3.96
CA GLU A 211 -9.03 10.97 3.86
C GLU A 211 -9.13 10.46 2.40
N ASP A 212 -9.50 11.34 1.46
CA ASP A 212 -9.66 10.99 0.06
C ASP A 212 -8.36 11.03 -0.73
N ASN A 213 -7.38 11.81 -0.27
CA ASN A 213 -6.10 11.99 -0.94
C ASN A 213 -4.94 11.25 -0.25
N ASP A 214 -5.02 11.11 1.08
CA ASP A 214 -3.94 10.62 1.93
C ASP A 214 -4.09 9.15 2.30
N LEU A 215 -5.25 8.54 2.04
CA LEU A 215 -5.47 7.11 2.27
C LEU A 215 -5.68 6.29 0.98
N VAL A 216 -4.98 5.16 0.90
CA VAL A 216 -5.17 4.12 -0.12
C VAL A 216 -5.22 2.76 0.55
N ARG A 217 -6.07 1.86 0.08
CA ARG A 217 -6.06 0.45 0.52
C ARG A 217 -5.23 -0.37 -0.45
N CYS A 218 -4.31 -1.18 0.08
CA CYS A 218 -3.57 -2.14 -0.72
C CYS A 218 -4.53 -3.12 -1.42
N ARG A 219 -4.34 -3.35 -2.73
CA ARG A 219 -5.21 -4.25 -3.49
C ARG A 219 -5.04 -5.73 -3.11
N THR A 220 -3.87 -6.12 -2.62
CA THR A 220 -3.57 -7.50 -2.23
C THR A 220 -4.05 -7.81 -0.82
N CYS A 221 -3.59 -7.08 0.20
CA CYS A 221 -3.88 -7.40 1.60
C CYS A 221 -4.93 -6.48 2.25
N ARG A 222 -5.47 -5.49 1.51
CA ARG A 222 -6.47 -4.52 1.99
C ARG A 222 -6.02 -3.61 3.14
N ALA A 223 -4.75 -3.66 3.52
CA ALA A 223 -4.18 -2.75 4.52
C ALA A 223 -4.39 -1.29 4.11
N LEU A 224 -4.78 -0.46 5.07
CA LEU A 224 -4.95 0.97 4.89
C LEU A 224 -3.58 1.64 5.01
N LEU A 225 -3.14 2.27 3.93
CA LEU A 225 -1.88 2.99 3.85
C LEU A 225 -2.17 4.48 3.93
N LEU A 226 -1.40 5.16 4.78
CA LEU A 226 -1.36 6.62 4.87
C LEU A 226 -0.11 7.10 4.13
N LYS A 227 -0.27 7.97 3.14
CA LYS A 227 0.88 8.64 2.52
C LYS A 227 1.24 9.86 3.35
N VAL A 228 2.41 9.79 3.97
CA VAL A 228 3.15 10.98 4.40
C VAL A 228 3.96 11.45 3.19
N GLU A 229 4.26 12.75 3.05
CA GLU A 229 4.90 13.35 1.87
C GLU A 229 5.99 12.48 1.23
N GLY A 230 6.12 12.52 -0.11
CA GLY A 230 7.14 11.75 -0.82
C GLY A 230 6.74 11.20 -2.20
N CYS A 231 7.54 10.24 -2.68
CA CYS A 231 7.41 9.57 -3.96
C CYS A 231 6.04 8.88 -4.14
N ASP A 232 5.60 8.70 -5.39
CA ASP A 232 4.40 7.92 -5.70
C ASP A 232 4.65 6.41 -5.66
N ALA A 233 5.89 5.93 -5.65
CA ALA A 233 6.15 4.50 -5.48
C ALA A 233 6.03 4.11 -4.00
N VAL A 234 5.03 3.31 -3.66
CA VAL A 234 4.73 2.88 -2.29
C VAL A 234 4.71 1.36 -2.24
N ASN A 235 5.38 0.77 -1.25
CA ASN A 235 5.24 -0.66 -0.95
C ASN A 235 4.26 -0.83 0.19
N CYS A 236 3.24 -1.66 -0.03
CA CYS A 236 2.49 -2.19 1.08
C CYS A 236 3.37 -3.16 1.88
N VAL A 237 3.04 -3.32 3.15
CA VAL A 237 3.74 -4.25 4.02
C VAL A 237 3.61 -5.71 3.57
N CYS A 238 2.57 -6.05 2.81
CA CYS A 238 2.48 -7.37 2.18
C CYS A 238 3.40 -7.58 0.97
N GLY A 239 4.30 -6.64 0.68
CA GLY A 239 5.21 -6.66 -0.47
C GLY A 239 4.61 -6.17 -1.78
N PHE A 240 3.34 -5.77 -1.81
CA PHE A 240 2.72 -5.22 -3.01
C PHE A 240 3.24 -3.81 -3.29
N ASN A 241 4.03 -3.66 -4.35
CA ASN A 241 4.45 -2.35 -4.86
C ASN A 241 3.31 -1.71 -5.67
N MET A 242 3.02 -0.45 -5.39
CA MET A 242 1.98 0.30 -6.09
C MET A 242 2.40 1.74 -6.35
N ASN A 243 1.81 2.34 -7.38
CA ASN A 243 1.93 3.77 -7.61
C ASN A 243 0.75 4.51 -6.96
N TRP A 244 1.03 5.39 -6.01
CA TRP A 244 0.05 6.11 -5.20
C TRP A 244 -0.92 6.93 -6.04
N ALA A 245 -0.41 7.74 -6.97
CA ALA A 245 -1.25 8.55 -7.86
C ALA A 245 -2.18 7.68 -8.70
N PHE A 246 -1.69 6.53 -9.15
CA PHE A 246 -2.47 5.54 -9.89
C PHE A 246 -3.57 4.91 -9.02
N GLU A 247 -3.24 4.41 -7.83
CA GLU A 247 -4.24 3.80 -6.93
C GLU A 247 -5.31 4.83 -6.48
N ARG A 248 -4.90 6.07 -6.23
CA ARG A 248 -5.82 7.18 -5.95
C ARG A 248 -6.75 7.42 -7.14
N SER A 249 -6.23 7.39 -8.36
CA SER A 249 -7.05 7.54 -9.57
C SER A 249 -8.08 6.42 -9.72
N LEU A 250 -7.71 5.17 -9.45
CA LEU A 250 -8.62 4.01 -9.46
C LEU A 250 -9.74 4.17 -8.43
N ARG A 251 -9.40 4.59 -7.20
CA ARG A 251 -10.39 4.86 -6.14
C ARG A 251 -11.37 5.96 -6.56
N GLN A 252 -10.87 7.04 -7.15
CA GLN A 252 -11.71 8.13 -7.66
C GLN A 252 -12.62 7.67 -8.81
N GLU A 253 -12.13 6.83 -9.71
CA GLU A 253 -12.93 6.27 -10.81
C GLU A 253 -14.01 5.33 -10.30
N ARG A 254 -13.72 4.52 -9.28
CA ARG A 254 -14.72 3.69 -8.60
C ARG A 254 -15.79 4.55 -7.92
N LYS A 255 -15.39 5.60 -7.17
CA LYS A 255 -16.34 6.54 -6.55
C LYS A 255 -17.25 7.23 -7.57
N LYS A 256 -16.73 7.51 -8.77
CA LYS A 256 -17.49 8.11 -9.88
C LYS A 256 -18.35 7.09 -10.64
N GLY A 257 -18.31 5.80 -10.29
CA GLY A 257 -19.01 4.72 -10.99
C GLY A 257 -18.49 4.46 -12.41
N ILE A 258 -17.26 4.90 -12.71
CA ILE A 258 -16.62 4.72 -14.02
C ILE A 258 -15.99 3.33 -14.11
N LEU A 259 -15.39 2.87 -13.01
CA LEU A 259 -14.76 1.56 -12.94
C LEU A 259 -15.83 0.46 -12.83
N PRO A 260 -15.92 -0.50 -13.78
CA PRO A 260 -16.92 -1.56 -13.75
C PRO A 260 -16.66 -2.63 -12.71
N VAL A 261 -15.40 -2.76 -12.30
CA VAL A 261 -14.86 -3.90 -11.57
C VAL A 261 -14.46 -3.49 -10.16
N ASP A 262 -14.40 -4.46 -9.24
CA ASP A 262 -13.83 -4.21 -7.93
C ASP A 262 -12.31 -3.99 -8.06
N ILE A 263 -11.79 -2.87 -7.54
CA ILE A 263 -10.35 -2.59 -7.50
C ILE A 263 -9.55 -3.69 -6.79
N PHE A 264 -10.16 -4.47 -5.91
CA PHE A 264 -9.48 -5.55 -5.18
C PHE A 264 -9.37 -6.83 -6.00
N ASP A 265 -10.11 -6.96 -7.11
CA ASP A 265 -9.90 -8.02 -8.08
C ASP A 265 -8.80 -7.58 -9.05
N ILE A 266 -7.56 -7.91 -8.70
CA ILE A 266 -6.37 -7.47 -9.44
C ILE A 266 -6.41 -7.96 -10.90
N PRO A 267 -6.72 -9.24 -11.20
CA PRO A 267 -6.88 -9.71 -12.57
C PRO A 267 -7.90 -8.89 -13.38
N LEU A 268 -9.14 -8.78 -12.90
CA LEU A 268 -10.20 -8.06 -13.63
C LEU A 268 -9.87 -6.57 -13.79
N THR A 269 -9.29 -5.96 -12.75
CA THR A 269 -8.85 -4.55 -12.80
C THR A 269 -7.79 -4.35 -13.87
N ASN A 270 -6.79 -5.25 -13.96
CA ASN A 270 -5.75 -5.18 -14.97
C ASN A 270 -6.31 -5.37 -16.39
N ASP A 271 -7.26 -6.29 -16.57
CA ASP A 271 -7.94 -6.50 -17.85
C ASP A 271 -8.75 -5.28 -18.30
N TRP A 272 -9.50 -4.66 -17.38
CA TRP A 272 -10.19 -3.41 -17.65
C TRP A 272 -9.22 -2.30 -18.06
N LEU A 273 -8.09 -2.16 -17.38
CA LEU A 273 -7.09 -1.13 -17.69
C LEU A 273 -6.44 -1.35 -19.05
N ASN A 274 -6.15 -2.61 -19.39
CA ASN A 274 -5.66 -3.01 -20.71
C ASN A 274 -6.70 -2.69 -21.79
N PHE A 275 -7.96 -3.09 -21.59
CA PHE A 275 -9.07 -2.77 -22.48
C PHE A 275 -9.21 -1.26 -22.69
N ARG A 276 -9.23 -0.48 -21.62
CA ARG A 276 -9.36 0.98 -21.68
C ARG A 276 -8.19 1.63 -22.43
N THR A 277 -6.97 1.14 -22.21
CA THR A 277 -5.79 1.63 -22.92
C THR A 277 -5.92 1.38 -24.43
N GLN A 278 -6.28 0.16 -24.82
CA GLN A 278 -6.51 -0.21 -26.23
C GLN A 278 -7.67 0.59 -26.84
N HIS A 279 -8.79 0.67 -26.13
CA HIS A 279 -9.97 1.42 -26.55
C HIS A 279 -9.65 2.92 -26.71
N SER A 280 -8.86 3.50 -25.81
CA SER A 280 -8.43 4.90 -25.93
C SER A 280 -7.63 5.17 -27.22
N LEU A 281 -6.80 4.22 -27.66
CA LEU A 281 -6.05 4.32 -28.91
C LEU A 281 -6.97 4.26 -30.12
N VAL A 282 -7.93 3.32 -30.11
CA VAL A 282 -8.97 3.22 -31.16
C VAL A 282 -9.78 4.50 -31.22
N MET A 283 -10.24 5.00 -30.08
CA MET A 283 -11.01 6.24 -29.97
C MET A 283 -10.21 7.48 -30.40
N LYS A 284 -8.91 7.56 -30.07
CA LYS A 284 -8.02 8.63 -30.57
C LYS A 284 -7.90 8.57 -32.10
N ARG A 285 -7.72 7.38 -32.69
CA ARG A 285 -7.64 7.19 -34.14
C ARG A 285 -8.96 7.56 -34.83
N MET A 286 -10.10 7.12 -34.28
CA MET A 286 -11.43 7.47 -34.80
C MET A 286 -11.69 8.97 -34.69
N ARG A 287 -11.37 9.61 -33.55
CA ARG A 287 -11.49 11.06 -33.36
C ARG A 287 -10.61 11.83 -34.35
N SER A 288 -9.37 11.40 -34.58
CA SER A 288 -8.47 12.03 -35.54
C SER A 288 -8.99 11.95 -36.97
N LYS A 289 -9.41 10.75 -37.42
CA LYS A 289 -10.00 10.54 -38.76
C LYS A 289 -11.32 11.29 -38.96
N TRP A 290 -12.17 11.34 -37.93
CA TRP A 290 -13.43 12.09 -37.98
C TRP A 290 -13.20 13.60 -37.97
N LEU A 291 -12.30 14.10 -37.12
CA LEU A 291 -11.93 15.53 -37.07
C LEU A 291 -11.26 15.97 -38.36
N SER A 292 -10.35 15.19 -38.93
CA SER A 292 -9.72 15.54 -40.20
C SER A 292 -10.76 15.61 -41.32
N LYS A 293 -11.67 14.64 -41.41
CA LYS A 293 -12.77 14.64 -42.39
C LYS A 293 -13.67 15.86 -42.23
N ARG A 294 -14.12 16.16 -41.01
CA ARG A 294 -15.01 17.30 -40.73
C ARG A 294 -14.34 18.66 -40.88
N VAL A 295 -13.06 18.78 -40.52
CA VAL A 295 -12.26 20.00 -40.73
C VAL A 295 -12.03 20.24 -42.22
N ILE A 296 -11.81 19.18 -43.01
CA ILE A 296 -11.70 19.27 -44.48
C ILE A 296 -13.06 19.68 -45.09
N GLU A 297 -14.17 19.08 -44.67
CA GLU A 297 -15.52 19.43 -45.13
C GLU A 297 -15.91 20.88 -44.77
N ALA A 298 -15.53 21.35 -43.58
CA ALA A 298 -15.80 22.72 -43.13
C ALA A 298 -14.78 23.75 -43.65
N ARG A 299 -13.65 23.31 -44.22
CA ARG A 299 -12.56 24.17 -44.70
C ARG A 299 -13.00 25.24 -45.70
N PRO A 300 -13.86 24.98 -46.70
CA PRO A 300 -14.26 25.99 -47.68
C PRO A 300 -15.12 27.10 -47.05
N VAL A 301 -15.86 26.78 -45.99
CA VAL A 301 -16.74 27.72 -45.27
C VAL A 301 -15.96 28.49 -44.20
N LEU A 302 -15.06 27.79 -43.49
CA LEU A 302 -14.24 28.39 -42.44
C LEU A 302 -13.13 29.29 -42.99
N ARG A 303 -12.54 28.96 -44.15
CA ARG A 303 -11.38 29.69 -44.70
C ARG A 303 -11.68 31.16 -45.03
N PRO A 304 -12.80 31.54 -45.68
CA PRO A 304 -13.15 32.95 -45.89
C PRO A 304 -13.41 33.69 -44.58
N ALA A 305 -14.13 33.06 -43.64
CA ALA A 305 -14.46 33.66 -42.35
C ALA A 305 -13.21 33.85 -41.45
N PHE A 306 -12.33 32.84 -41.41
CA PHE A 306 -11.05 32.92 -40.69
C PHE A 306 -10.06 33.86 -41.37
N ALA A 307 -10.08 34.00 -42.70
CA ALA A 307 -9.25 34.98 -43.41
C ALA A 307 -9.67 36.42 -43.05
N VAL A 308 -10.99 36.69 -42.99
CA VAL A 308 -11.51 37.97 -42.51
C VAL A 308 -11.16 38.18 -41.03
N TYR A 309 -11.25 37.15 -40.19
CA TYR A 309 -10.89 37.24 -38.77
C TYR A 309 -9.39 37.48 -38.55
N MET A 310 -8.53 36.76 -39.25
CA MET A 310 -7.07 36.91 -39.21
C MET A 310 -6.61 38.25 -39.79
N TRP A 311 -7.21 38.70 -40.88
CA TRP A 311 -6.96 40.02 -41.45
C TRP A 311 -7.37 41.12 -40.46
N ARG A 312 -8.53 40.99 -39.78
CA ARG A 312 -8.96 41.89 -38.71
C ARG A 312 -8.07 41.83 -37.46
N PHE A 313 -7.46 40.68 -37.16
CA PHE A 313 -6.51 40.53 -36.05
C PHE A 313 -5.15 41.18 -36.36
N ARG A 314 -4.69 41.06 -37.62
CA ARG A 314 -3.49 41.75 -38.11
C ARG A 314 -3.73 43.25 -38.23
N LEU A 315 -4.89 43.67 -38.72
CA LEU A 315 -5.33 45.06 -38.74
C LEU A 315 -5.49 45.63 -37.32
N ARG A 316 -5.99 44.85 -36.35
CA ARG A 316 -5.98 45.20 -34.91
C ARG A 316 -4.58 45.50 -34.40
N LYS A 317 -3.58 44.70 -34.78
CA LYS A 317 -2.19 44.91 -34.36
C LYS A 317 -1.64 46.23 -34.91
N VAL A 318 -2.07 46.63 -36.11
CA VAL A 318 -1.71 47.90 -36.78
C VAL A 318 -2.54 49.10 -36.29
N LEU A 319 -3.80 48.89 -35.89
CA LEU A 319 -4.70 49.95 -35.44
C LEU A 319 -4.64 50.22 -33.93
N ASN A 320 -4.33 49.21 -33.09
CA ASN A 320 -4.04 49.40 -31.67
C ASN A 320 -2.82 50.30 -31.45
N THR A 321 -1.90 50.34 -32.42
CA THR A 321 -0.75 51.25 -32.38
C THR A 321 -1.11 52.70 -32.73
N GLN A 322 -2.30 53.00 -33.29
CA GLN A 322 -2.56 54.34 -33.83
C GLN A 322 -3.81 55.09 -33.35
N LEU A 323 -4.93 54.48 -32.93
CA LEU A 323 -6.15 55.29 -32.66
C LEU A 323 -7.05 54.77 -31.52
N SER A 324 -7.41 55.68 -30.60
CA SER A 324 -8.16 55.41 -29.37
C SER A 324 -9.61 55.95 -29.38
N ALA A 325 -10.35 55.54 -28.34
CA ALA A 325 -11.70 55.94 -27.89
C ALA A 325 -12.89 55.84 -28.88
N ALA A 326 -12.89 56.51 -30.03
CA ALA A 326 -14.05 56.56 -30.94
C ALA A 326 -14.45 55.19 -31.52
N TRP A 327 -13.50 54.25 -31.58
CA TRP A 327 -13.72 52.89 -32.05
C TRP A 327 -14.49 52.00 -31.06
N ARG A 328 -14.51 52.29 -29.76
CA ARG A 328 -15.16 51.41 -28.76
C ARG A 328 -16.69 51.41 -28.89
N THR A 329 -17.28 52.54 -29.25
CA THR A 329 -18.74 52.69 -29.35
C THR A 329 -19.31 52.08 -30.64
N ARG A 330 -18.61 52.23 -31.78
CA ARG A 330 -18.95 51.49 -33.02
C ARG A 330 -18.71 49.98 -32.88
N ARG A 331 -17.75 49.58 -32.06
CA ARG A 331 -17.38 48.18 -31.79
C ARG A 331 -18.48 47.41 -31.07
N ALA A 332 -19.20 47.97 -30.09
CA ALA A 332 -20.28 47.24 -29.42
C ALA A 332 -21.40 46.83 -30.40
N LYS A 333 -21.89 47.80 -31.18
CA LYS A 333 -23.00 47.60 -32.13
C LYS A 333 -22.64 46.64 -33.28
N LEU A 334 -21.41 46.70 -33.80
CA LEU A 334 -20.96 45.81 -34.87
C LEU A 334 -20.56 44.42 -34.36
N VAL A 335 -20.04 44.31 -33.13
CA VAL A 335 -19.71 43.02 -32.50
C VAL A 335 -20.98 42.24 -32.21
N ASP A 336 -22.08 42.88 -31.77
CA ASP A 336 -23.36 42.18 -31.56
C ASP A 336 -23.98 41.69 -32.88
N GLN A 337 -23.93 42.50 -33.94
CA GLN A 337 -24.42 42.09 -35.28
C GLN A 337 -23.56 40.98 -35.89
N ASN A 338 -22.23 41.07 -35.78
CA ASN A 338 -21.35 40.00 -36.25
C ASN A 338 -21.40 38.77 -35.33
N LEU A 339 -21.63 38.91 -34.02
CA LEU A 339 -21.86 37.79 -33.11
C LEU A 339 -23.14 37.07 -33.47
N ALA A 340 -24.21 37.75 -33.89
CA ALA A 340 -25.42 37.10 -34.36
C ALA A 340 -25.18 36.27 -35.63
N VAL A 341 -24.49 36.85 -36.63
CA VAL A 341 -24.12 36.14 -37.88
C VAL A 341 -23.15 34.98 -37.60
N VAL A 342 -22.12 35.22 -36.79
CA VAL A 342 -21.16 34.20 -36.37
C VAL A 342 -21.83 33.15 -35.48
N ARG A 343 -22.82 33.48 -34.67
CA ARG A 343 -23.57 32.54 -33.82
C ARG A 343 -24.42 31.60 -34.67
N GLU A 344 -25.05 32.08 -35.75
CA GLU A 344 -25.77 31.20 -36.69
C GLU A 344 -24.81 30.31 -37.49
N ILE A 345 -23.66 30.83 -37.93
CA ILE A 345 -22.65 30.04 -38.66
C ILE A 345 -21.94 29.03 -37.73
N LEU A 346 -21.61 29.45 -36.51
CA LEU A 346 -21.00 28.59 -35.48
C LEU A 346 -22.02 27.70 -34.79
N ARG A 347 -23.33 27.87 -35.02
CA ARG A 347 -24.38 27.03 -34.40
C ARG A 347 -24.15 25.56 -34.70
N GLY A 348 -23.86 25.22 -35.95
CA GLY A 348 -23.52 23.85 -36.36
C GLY A 348 -22.23 23.32 -35.71
N PRO A 349 -21.08 24.02 -35.83
CA PRO A 349 -19.84 23.64 -35.16
C PRO A 349 -19.90 23.58 -33.63
N VAL A 350 -20.58 24.52 -32.98
CA VAL A 350 -20.77 24.58 -31.52
C VAL A 350 -21.77 23.50 -31.08
N ALA A 351 -22.84 23.26 -31.82
CA ALA A 351 -23.71 22.10 -31.59
C ALA A 351 -22.93 20.79 -31.76
N SER A 352 -22.02 20.70 -32.72
CA SER A 352 -21.11 19.56 -32.92
C SER A 352 -20.09 19.42 -31.78
N LEU A 353 -19.60 20.52 -31.20
CA LEU A 353 -18.72 20.49 -30.00
C LEU A 353 -19.49 20.13 -28.73
N ILE A 354 -20.70 20.65 -28.55
CA ILE A 354 -21.62 20.25 -27.46
C ILE A 354 -21.99 18.78 -27.61
N TRP A 355 -22.29 18.34 -28.83
CA TRP A 355 -22.53 16.94 -29.16
C TRP A 355 -21.27 16.12 -28.90
N ARG A 356 -20.06 16.59 -29.24
CA ARG A 356 -18.80 15.92 -28.91
C ARG A 356 -18.61 15.78 -27.39
N ARG A 357 -18.95 16.79 -26.60
CA ARG A 357 -18.89 16.73 -25.13
C ARG A 357 -19.92 15.76 -24.57
N ARG A 358 -21.16 15.80 -25.07
CA ARG A 358 -22.24 14.87 -24.69
C ARG A 358 -21.95 13.44 -25.12
N PHE A 359 -21.48 13.24 -26.35
CA PHE A 359 -21.06 11.95 -26.89
C PHE A 359 -19.85 11.42 -26.12
N SER A 360 -18.86 12.25 -25.78
CA SER A 360 -17.74 11.80 -24.95
C SER A 360 -18.20 11.38 -23.54
N LYS A 361 -19.19 12.08 -22.97
CA LYS A 361 -19.81 11.70 -21.69
C LYS A 361 -20.62 10.41 -21.80
N ALA A 362 -21.42 10.26 -22.85
CA ALA A 362 -22.22 9.06 -23.13
C ALA A 362 -21.31 7.86 -23.42
N LEU A 363 -20.21 8.07 -24.13
CA LEU A 363 -19.25 7.02 -24.45
C LEU A 363 -18.47 6.59 -23.21
N ALA A 364 -18.15 7.51 -22.30
CA ALA A 364 -17.60 7.16 -20.98
C ALA A 364 -18.59 6.33 -20.14
N SER A 365 -19.90 6.59 -20.22
CA SER A 365 -20.90 5.74 -19.55
C SER A 365 -21.08 4.38 -20.24
N MET A 366 -20.95 4.31 -21.56
CA MET A 366 -21.09 3.07 -22.34
C MET A 366 -19.83 2.19 -22.30
N GLU A 367 -18.66 2.75 -21.98
CA GLU A 367 -17.38 2.01 -21.92
C GLU A 367 -17.46 0.81 -20.98
N ARG A 368 -18.19 0.98 -19.87
CA ARG A 368 -18.52 -0.07 -18.91
C ARG A 368 -19.28 -1.24 -19.55
N ASP A 369 -20.33 -0.92 -20.30
CA ASP A 369 -21.21 -1.92 -20.92
C ASP A 369 -20.50 -2.61 -22.10
N PHE A 370 -19.64 -1.88 -22.82
CA PHE A 370 -18.78 -2.46 -23.85
C PHE A 370 -17.77 -3.44 -23.28
N TYR A 371 -17.12 -3.11 -22.16
CA TYR A 371 -16.20 -4.04 -21.50
C TYR A 371 -16.91 -5.32 -21.07
N TRP A 372 -18.03 -5.22 -20.33
CA TRP A 372 -18.76 -6.42 -19.91
C TRP A 372 -19.29 -7.23 -21.10
N SER A 373 -19.61 -6.58 -22.23
CA SER A 373 -19.99 -7.30 -23.45
C SER A 373 -18.81 -7.99 -24.11
N ALA A 374 -17.62 -7.39 -24.10
CA ALA A 374 -16.41 -7.98 -24.63
C ALA A 374 -15.91 -9.13 -23.74
N TYR A 375 -15.82 -8.89 -22.43
CA TYR A 375 -15.44 -9.87 -21.41
C TYR A 375 -16.29 -11.13 -21.50
N ARG A 376 -17.62 -10.96 -21.57
CA ARG A 376 -18.54 -12.10 -21.66
C ARG A 376 -18.39 -12.92 -22.93
N ARG A 377 -17.89 -12.33 -24.01
CA ARG A 377 -17.59 -13.07 -25.26
C ARG A 377 -16.26 -13.81 -25.19
N SER A 378 -15.28 -13.27 -24.49
CA SER A 378 -13.95 -13.89 -24.37
C SER A 378 -13.88 -14.95 -23.26
N HIS A 379 -14.73 -14.86 -22.24
CA HIS A 379 -14.73 -15.74 -21.07
C HIS A 379 -16.04 -16.53 -20.96
N THR A 380 -16.44 -17.18 -22.06
CA THR A 380 -17.70 -17.96 -22.08
C THR A 380 -17.69 -19.13 -21.10
N GLU A 381 -16.54 -19.74 -20.87
CA GLU A 381 -16.41 -20.89 -19.96
C GLU A 381 -16.53 -20.49 -18.49
N GLU A 382 -15.98 -19.34 -18.08
CA GLU A 382 -16.15 -18.81 -16.71
C GLU A 382 -17.61 -18.52 -16.39
N ILE A 383 -18.34 -17.94 -17.33
CA ILE A 383 -19.77 -17.62 -17.15
C ILE A 383 -20.60 -18.88 -17.07
N LYS A 384 -20.29 -19.91 -17.87
CA LYS A 384 -20.96 -21.22 -17.76
C LYS A 384 -20.71 -21.82 -16.39
N ALA A 385 -19.46 -21.80 -15.90
CA ALA A 385 -19.11 -22.31 -14.58
C ALA A 385 -19.83 -21.55 -13.44
N GLU A 386 -19.88 -20.22 -13.48
CA GLU A 386 -20.66 -19.43 -12.51
C GLU A 386 -22.16 -19.76 -12.58
N THR A 387 -22.70 -19.95 -13.79
CA THR A 387 -24.12 -20.29 -13.97
C THR A 387 -24.43 -21.68 -13.41
N GLU A 388 -23.53 -22.65 -13.61
CA GLU A 388 -23.61 -24.00 -13.02
C GLU A 388 -23.48 -23.98 -11.50
N GLU A 389 -22.58 -23.16 -10.94
CA GLU A 389 -22.39 -22.98 -9.49
C GLU A 389 -23.61 -22.31 -8.83
N VAL A 390 -24.16 -21.27 -9.46
CA VAL A 390 -25.39 -20.62 -9.00
C VAL A 390 -26.57 -21.59 -9.08
N ASN A 391 -26.70 -22.35 -10.17
CA ASN A 391 -27.74 -23.36 -10.31
C ASN A 391 -27.61 -24.49 -9.28
N THR A 392 -26.39 -24.91 -8.93
CA THR A 392 -26.16 -25.90 -7.87
C THR A 392 -26.45 -25.34 -6.49
N LEU A 393 -26.11 -24.08 -6.20
CA LEU A 393 -26.49 -23.40 -4.95
C LEU A 393 -28.02 -23.29 -4.78
N PHE A 394 -28.76 -23.04 -5.86
CA PHE A 394 -30.22 -23.03 -5.85
C PHE A 394 -30.88 -24.42 -5.88
N SER A 395 -30.12 -25.48 -6.18
CA SER A 395 -30.58 -26.88 -6.16
C SER A 395 -30.51 -27.53 -4.77
N ILE A 396 -29.97 -26.84 -3.76
CA ILE A 396 -29.90 -27.34 -2.37
C ILE A 396 -31.28 -27.29 -1.67
N ALA A 397 -32.27 -26.57 -2.23
CA ALA A 397 -33.61 -26.42 -1.65
C ALA A 397 -34.62 -27.53 -2.04
N THR A 398 -34.21 -28.58 -2.77
CA THR A 398 -35.11 -29.67 -3.19
C THR A 398 -34.84 -31.02 -2.51
N PHE A 399 -34.01 -31.06 -1.47
CA PHE A 399 -33.92 -32.21 -0.57
C PHE A 399 -34.74 -31.93 0.68
N ASP A 400 -36.05 -32.16 0.59
CA ASP A 400 -36.91 -32.62 1.69
C ASP A 400 -38.31 -32.85 1.11
N ASP A 401 -38.54 -34.09 0.68
CA ASP A 401 -39.83 -34.81 0.75
C ASP A 401 -39.58 -36.25 0.24
N GLU A 402 -38.92 -37.06 1.06
CA GLU A 402 -39.12 -38.52 1.18
C GLU A 402 -38.62 -39.06 2.51
#